data_AF-A0A3Q9GA22-F1
#
_entry.id   AF-A0A3Q9GA22-F1
#
_cell.length_a   1.000
_cell.length_b   1.000
_cell.length_c   1.000
_cell.angle_alpha   90.00
_cell.angle_beta   90.00
_cell.angle_gamma   90.00
#
_symmetry.space_group_name_H-M   'P 1'
#
loop_
_entity.id
_entity.type
_entity.pdbx_description
1 polymer ?
#
loop_
_entity_poly.entity_id
_entity_poly.type
_entity_poly.pdbx_seq_one_letter_code
_entity_poly.pdbx_strand_id
1 'polypeptide(L)'
;MTKPQVSYSMATKQVRYEALVKALHADLYRYGYWLCHDKHIAEDLVQETFLRAWRALDSLKDEKAAKSWLITILRRENARRFERKRFEMSEYEEATITDVKATSNEQEIENYWLREKIAKMPEEYREPLVLQIIGGFSGEEIASMLSLNKNTVMTRLFRARNQLKEAVDDEPKLRGLHNG
;
A
#
# COMPACT_ATOMS: atom_id res chain seq x y z
N MET A 1 2.35 25.53 41.76
CA MET A 1 2.88 25.61 40.38
C MET A 1 2.35 24.44 39.57
N THR A 2 1.20 24.64 38.93
CA THR A 2 0.57 23.64 38.04
C THR A 2 1.28 23.72 36.70
N LYS A 3 2.11 22.72 36.35
CA LYS A 3 2.60 22.61 34.96
C LYS A 3 1.38 22.59 34.05
N PRO A 4 1.38 23.32 32.91
CA PRO A 4 0.20 23.41 32.07
C PRO A 4 -0.08 22.04 31.45
N GLN A 5 -1.16 21.39 31.89
CA GLN A 5 -1.58 20.04 31.49
C GLN A 5 -1.70 19.87 29.97
N VAL A 6 -1.92 20.97 29.25
CA VAL A 6 -1.92 21.08 27.78
C VAL A 6 -0.54 20.78 27.17
N SER A 7 0.55 21.30 27.74
CA SER A 7 1.91 21.09 27.22
C SER A 7 2.35 19.63 27.35
N TYR A 8 1.97 18.96 28.44
CA TYR A 8 2.25 17.54 28.64
C TYR A 8 1.45 16.66 27.67
N SER A 9 0.15 16.95 27.49
CA SER A 9 -0.71 16.22 26.54
C SER A 9 -0.23 16.36 25.09
N MET A 10 0.20 17.55 24.66
CA MET A 10 0.74 17.78 23.32
C MET A 10 2.07 17.03 23.11
N ALA A 11 2.96 17.03 24.11
CA ALA A 11 4.20 16.27 24.05
C ALA A 11 3.96 14.76 23.93
N THR A 12 2.98 14.22 24.66
CA THR A 12 2.60 12.80 24.54
C THR A 12 2.03 12.46 23.17
N LYS A 13 1.19 13.34 22.60
CA LYS A 13 0.63 13.17 21.24
C LYS A 13 1.74 13.19 20.19
N GLN A 14 2.68 14.12 20.30
CA GLN A 14 3.82 14.22 19.40
C GLN A 14 4.69 12.96 19.41
N VAL A 15 5.07 12.46 20.59
CA VAL A 15 5.90 11.25 20.71
C VAL A 15 5.20 10.02 20.11
N ARG A 16 3.90 9.85 20.36
CA ARG A 16 3.11 8.77 19.76
C ARG A 16 3.09 8.85 18.24
N TYR A 17 2.90 10.05 17.70
CA TYR A 17 2.90 10.27 16.25
C TYR A 17 4.26 9.98 15.61
N GLU A 18 5.34 10.49 16.19
CA GLU A 18 6.71 10.25 15.69
C GLU A 18 7.05 8.76 15.68
N ALA A 19 6.65 8.03 16.73
CA ALA A 19 6.82 6.58 16.79
C ALA A 19 6.06 5.87 15.65
N LEU A 20 4.82 6.28 15.36
CA LEU A 20 4.02 5.73 14.25
C LEU A 20 4.67 6.01 12.90
N VAL A 21 5.11 7.25 12.65
CA VAL A 21 5.78 7.63 11.40
C VAL A 21 7.02 6.77 11.21
N LYS A 22 7.90 6.73 12.22
CA LYS A 22 9.15 5.97 12.16
C LYS A 22 8.93 4.47 11.91
N ALA A 23 7.92 3.89 12.56
CA ALA A 23 7.65 2.46 12.45
C ALA A 23 6.97 2.06 11.13
N LEU A 24 6.08 2.90 10.59
CA LEU A 24 5.13 2.48 9.56
C LEU A 24 5.29 3.19 8.21
N HIS A 25 6.14 4.23 8.12
CA HIS A 25 6.34 4.98 6.88
C HIS A 25 6.75 4.08 5.70
N ALA A 26 7.71 3.17 5.92
CA ALA A 26 8.20 2.31 4.84
C ALA A 26 7.13 1.35 4.31
N ASP A 27 6.30 0.79 5.19
CA ASP A 27 5.20 -0.09 4.80
C ASP A 27 4.09 0.68 4.07
N LEU A 28 3.74 1.88 4.55
CA LEU A 28 2.77 2.75 3.88
C LEU A 28 3.27 3.22 2.52
N TYR A 29 4.55 3.57 2.39
CA TYR A 29 5.14 3.94 1.11
C TYR A 29 5.13 2.77 0.13
N ARG A 30 5.54 1.57 0.55
CA ARG A 30 5.45 0.38 -0.29
C ARG A 30 4.01 0.15 -0.75
N TYR A 31 3.04 0.22 0.17
CA TYR A 31 1.63 0.05 -0.17
C TYR A 31 1.10 1.15 -1.11
N GLY A 32 1.41 2.42 -0.84
CA GLY A 32 1.02 3.54 -1.68
C GLY A 32 1.61 3.45 -3.08
N TYR A 33 2.90 3.13 -3.20
CA TYR A 33 3.56 2.90 -4.48
C TYR A 33 2.91 1.76 -5.26
N TRP A 34 2.51 0.69 -4.57
CA TRP A 34 1.76 -0.40 -5.17
C TRP A 34 0.39 0.01 -5.73
N LEU A 35 -0.26 1.00 -5.13
CA LEU A 35 -1.54 1.51 -5.60
C LEU A 35 -1.38 2.44 -6.80
N CYS A 36 -0.39 3.33 -6.79
CA CYS A 36 -0.28 4.42 -7.77
C CYS A 36 0.78 4.23 -8.86
N HIS A 37 1.74 3.32 -8.68
CA HIS A 37 2.85 3.07 -9.61
C HIS A 37 3.72 4.29 -9.95
N ASP A 38 3.71 5.30 -9.08
CA ASP A 38 4.45 6.55 -9.24
C ASP A 38 5.05 6.95 -7.89
N LYS A 39 6.35 7.26 -7.87
CA LYS A 39 7.07 7.58 -6.62
C LYS A 39 6.57 8.86 -5.98
N HIS A 40 6.37 9.92 -6.77
CA HIS A 40 5.90 11.21 -6.26
C HIS A 40 4.48 11.11 -5.75
N ILE A 41 3.60 10.40 -6.48
CA ILE A 41 2.23 10.16 -6.02
C ILE A 41 2.22 9.35 -4.72
N ALA A 42 3.09 8.35 -4.59
CA ALA A 42 3.20 7.55 -3.38
C ALA A 42 3.68 8.36 -2.19
N GLU A 43 4.70 9.21 -2.37
CA GLU A 43 5.21 10.11 -1.34
C GLU A 43 4.12 11.08 -0.86
N ASP A 44 3.43 11.74 -1.78
CA ASP A 44 2.32 12.65 -1.46
C ASP A 44 1.19 11.94 -0.71
N LEU A 45 0.84 10.73 -1.16
CA LEU A 45 -0.20 9.93 -0.55
C LEU A 45 0.15 9.53 0.90
N VAL A 46 1.40 9.15 1.15
CA VAL A 46 1.90 8.84 2.50
C VAL A 46 1.91 10.09 3.37
N GLN A 47 2.34 11.23 2.84
CA GLN A 47 2.34 12.50 3.58
C GLN A 47 0.92 12.91 3.98
N GLU A 48 -0.04 12.91 3.06
CA GLU A 48 -1.44 13.21 3.38
C GLU A 48 -2.02 12.20 4.39
N THR A 49 -1.66 10.92 4.28
CA THR A 49 -2.05 9.89 5.24
C THR A 49 -1.58 10.24 6.65
N PHE A 50 -0.32 10.64 6.81
CA PHE A 50 0.22 11.02 8.11
C PHE A 50 -0.34 12.35 8.62
N LEU A 51 -0.58 13.34 7.76
CA LEU A 51 -1.27 14.58 8.14
C LEU A 51 -2.67 14.31 8.69
N ARG A 52 -3.40 13.38 8.08
CA ARG A 52 -4.71 12.93 8.55
C ARG A 52 -4.61 12.15 9.85
N ALA A 53 -3.60 11.27 9.95
CA ALA A 53 -3.33 10.52 11.16
C ALA A 53 -3.03 11.45 12.34
N TRP A 54 -2.26 12.53 12.15
CA TRP A 54 -1.99 13.53 13.19
C TRP A 54 -3.28 14.14 13.76
N ARG A 55 -4.21 14.53 12.88
CA ARG A 55 -5.51 15.11 13.26
C ARG A 55 -6.38 14.09 13.99
N ALA A 56 -6.34 12.83 13.59
CA ALA A 56 -7.18 11.75 14.11
C ALA A 56 -6.51 10.87 15.17
N LEU A 57 -5.29 11.20 15.61
CA LEU A 57 -4.47 10.30 16.44
C LEU A 57 -5.15 9.89 17.75
N ASP A 58 -5.95 10.78 18.32
CA ASP A 58 -6.66 10.54 19.58
C ASP A 58 -7.79 9.49 19.42
N SER A 59 -8.19 9.18 18.18
CA SER A 59 -9.13 8.08 17.89
C SER A 59 -8.47 6.69 17.88
N LEU A 60 -7.14 6.63 17.79
CA LEU A 60 -6.40 5.37 17.87
C LEU A 60 -6.28 4.93 19.33
N LYS A 61 -7.19 4.05 19.74
CA LYS A 61 -7.28 3.52 21.11
C LYS A 61 -6.36 2.31 21.36
N ASP A 62 -6.09 1.52 20.32
CA ASP A 62 -5.25 0.33 20.40
C ASP A 62 -4.05 0.48 19.46
N GLU A 63 -2.85 0.45 20.03
CA GLU A 63 -1.60 0.56 19.28
C GLU A 63 -1.39 -0.62 18.32
N LYS A 64 -1.93 -1.81 18.64
CA LYS A 64 -1.85 -2.98 17.75
C LYS A 64 -2.63 -2.76 16.44
N ALA A 65 -3.65 -1.90 16.47
CA ALA A 65 -4.44 -1.53 15.30
C ALA A 65 -3.81 -0.38 14.48
N ALA A 66 -2.65 0.16 14.89
CA ALA A 66 -2.05 1.31 14.21
C ALA A 66 -1.82 1.09 12.71
N LYS A 67 -1.28 -0.08 12.34
CA LYS A 67 -0.96 -0.40 10.95
C LYS A 67 -2.23 -0.51 10.10
N SER A 68 -3.24 -1.24 10.57
CA SER A 68 -4.52 -1.40 9.87
C SER A 68 -5.28 -0.07 9.75
N TRP A 69 -5.23 0.75 10.80
CA TRP A 69 -5.81 2.09 10.82
C TRP A 69 -5.15 3.02 9.80
N LEU A 70 -3.82 3.10 9.75
CA LEU A 70 -3.11 3.92 8.76
C LEU A 70 -3.33 3.45 7.33
N ILE A 71 -3.34 2.13 7.09
CA ILE A 71 -3.66 1.57 5.77
C ILE A 71 -5.08 1.96 5.35
N THR A 72 -6.03 1.96 6.28
CA THR A 72 -7.41 2.42 6.00
C THR A 72 -7.46 3.90 5.62
N ILE A 73 -6.70 4.76 6.31
CA ILE A 73 -6.58 6.18 5.94
C ILE A 73 -5.99 6.32 4.54
N LEU A 74 -4.88 5.63 4.25
CA LEU A 74 -4.20 5.69 2.96
C LEU A 74 -5.11 5.26 1.81
N ARG A 75 -5.84 4.14 1.96
CA ARG A 75 -6.81 3.69 0.94
C ARG A 75 -7.87 4.74 0.66
N ARG A 76 -8.38 5.41 1.69
CA ARG A 76 -9.38 6.49 1.55
C ARG A 76 -8.79 7.72 0.86
N GLU A 77 -7.53 8.09 1.14
CA GLU A 77 -6.87 9.19 0.44
C GLU A 77 -6.61 8.84 -1.03
N ASN A 78 -6.23 7.60 -1.33
CA ASN A 78 -6.05 7.13 -2.70
C ASN A 78 -7.37 7.19 -3.48
N ALA A 79 -8.48 6.72 -2.90
CA ALA A 79 -9.81 6.82 -3.51
C ALA A 79 -10.21 8.28 -3.78
N ARG A 80 -10.00 9.19 -2.81
CA ARG A 80 -10.24 10.63 -2.98
C ARG A 80 -9.43 11.25 -4.13
N ARG A 81 -8.20 10.78 -4.36
CA ARG A 81 -7.38 11.24 -5.48
C ARG A 81 -8.04 10.95 -6.83
N PHE A 82 -8.68 9.79 -6.98
CA PHE A 82 -9.43 9.45 -8.21
C PHE A 82 -10.70 10.28 -8.36
N GLU A 83 -11.41 10.57 -7.27
CA GLU A 83 -12.56 11.48 -7.31
C GLU A 83 -12.15 12.86 -7.82
N ARG A 84 -11.07 13.44 -7.26
CA ARG A 84 -10.52 14.74 -7.70
C ARG A 84 -10.03 14.73 -9.14
N LYS A 85 -9.25 13.71 -9.53
CA LYS A 85 -8.77 13.55 -10.91
C LYS A 85 -9.92 13.39 -11.91
N ARG A 86 -11.03 12.75 -11.55
CA ARG A 86 -12.21 12.66 -12.42
C ARG A 86 -12.86 14.04 -12.65
N PHE A 87 -12.78 14.95 -11.70
CA PHE A 87 -13.23 16.34 -11.91
C PHE A 87 -12.23 17.12 -12.79
N GLU A 88 -10.93 16.98 -12.56
CA GLU A 88 -9.88 17.66 -13.35
C GLU A 88 -9.77 17.14 -14.80
N MET A 89 -9.87 15.82 -15.03
CA MET A 89 -9.87 15.23 -16.39
C MET A 89 -11.14 15.54 -17.19
N SER A 90 -12.20 16.04 -16.55
CA SER A 90 -13.35 16.59 -17.30
C SER A 90 -13.02 17.92 -17.99
N GLU A 91 -11.87 18.52 -17.67
CA GLU A 91 -11.40 19.78 -18.27
C GLU A 91 -10.17 19.61 -19.18
N TYR A 92 -9.33 18.57 -19.06
CA TYR A 92 -8.21 18.34 -19.98
C TYR A 92 -7.84 16.84 -20.07
N GLU A 93 -7.78 16.30 -21.29
CA GLU A 93 -7.14 15.01 -21.59
C GLU A 93 -5.68 15.23 -22.03
N GLU A 94 -4.71 14.53 -21.44
CA GLU A 94 -3.70 13.75 -22.20
C GLU A 94 -2.86 12.81 -21.30
N ALA A 95 -2.24 11.83 -21.98
CA ALA A 95 -1.60 10.58 -21.60
C ALA A 95 -0.35 10.64 -20.69
N THR A 96 -0.09 9.50 -20.02
CA THR A 96 1.19 9.22 -19.35
C THR A 96 1.99 8.17 -20.11
N ILE A 97 3.23 8.53 -20.48
CA ILE A 97 4.30 7.63 -20.89
C ILE A 97 5.13 7.30 -19.64
N THR A 98 5.37 6.02 -19.38
CA THR A 98 6.28 5.57 -18.31
C THR A 98 7.57 5.06 -18.93
N ASP A 99 8.68 5.74 -18.66
CA ASP A 99 10.02 5.32 -19.06
C ASP A 99 10.74 4.73 -17.84
N VAL A 100 11.09 3.44 -17.89
CA VAL A 100 11.76 2.74 -16.78
C VAL A 100 13.13 2.27 -17.26
N LYS A 101 14.18 3.01 -16.89
CA LYS A 101 15.56 2.51 -16.96
C LYS A 101 15.86 1.65 -15.73
N ALA A 102 16.16 0.38 -15.95
CA ALA A 102 16.65 -0.53 -14.93
C ALA A 102 18.16 -0.77 -15.11
N THR A 103 18.93 -0.58 -14.05
CA THR A 103 20.30 -1.08 -13.88
C THR A 103 20.20 -2.28 -12.93
N SER A 104 20.76 -3.42 -13.31
CA SER A 104 20.26 -4.75 -12.90
C SER A 104 21.14 -5.54 -11.94
N ASN A 105 20.50 -6.10 -10.90
CA ASN A 105 20.94 -7.28 -10.15
C ASN A 105 19.90 -8.42 -10.41
N GLU A 106 20.28 -9.70 -10.48
CA GLU A 106 19.33 -10.81 -10.76
C GLU A 106 18.14 -10.86 -9.78
N GLN A 107 18.40 -10.62 -8.49
CA GLN A 107 17.33 -10.51 -7.48
C GLN A 107 16.42 -9.31 -7.71
N GLU A 108 16.92 -8.21 -8.27
CA GLU A 108 16.09 -7.04 -8.60
C GLU A 108 15.22 -7.28 -9.83
N ILE A 109 15.72 -8.08 -10.79
CA ILE A 109 14.96 -8.52 -11.97
C ILE A 109 13.82 -9.46 -11.57
N GLU A 110 14.09 -10.49 -10.76
CA GLU A 110 13.04 -11.40 -10.25
C GLU A 110 11.98 -10.64 -9.44
N ASN A 111 12.42 -9.70 -8.60
CA ASN A 111 11.52 -8.82 -7.85
C ASN A 111 10.71 -7.88 -8.76
N TYR A 112 11.28 -7.40 -9.85
CA TYR A 112 10.60 -6.54 -10.82
C TYR A 112 9.54 -7.30 -11.61
N TRP A 113 9.87 -8.48 -12.12
CA TRP A 113 8.93 -9.31 -12.88
C TRP A 113 7.71 -9.71 -12.05
N LEU A 114 7.93 -10.14 -10.79
CA LEU A 114 6.83 -10.48 -9.88
C LEU A 114 5.97 -9.24 -9.59
N ARG A 115 6.62 -8.06 -9.44
CA ARG A 115 5.92 -6.80 -9.24
C ARG A 115 5.01 -6.47 -10.41
N GLU A 116 5.50 -6.63 -11.63
CA GLU A 116 4.74 -6.38 -12.85
C GLU A 116 3.53 -7.32 -13.00
N LYS A 117 3.67 -8.60 -12.64
CA LYS A 117 2.57 -9.57 -12.70
C LYS A 117 1.45 -9.23 -11.73
N ILE A 118 1.78 -8.90 -10.48
CA ILE A 118 0.78 -8.45 -9.50
C ILE A 118 0.17 -7.12 -9.97
N ALA A 119 0.94 -6.21 -10.56
CA ALA A 119 0.42 -4.94 -11.08
C ALA A 119 -0.65 -5.13 -12.18
N LYS A 120 -0.50 -6.16 -13.02
CA LYS A 120 -1.47 -6.53 -14.07
C LYS A 120 -2.67 -7.31 -13.55
N MET A 121 -2.61 -7.86 -12.33
CA MET A 121 -3.69 -8.63 -11.72
C MET A 121 -4.95 -7.75 -11.52
N PRO A 122 -6.18 -8.25 -11.74
CA PRO A 122 -7.40 -7.52 -11.42
C PRO A 122 -7.40 -7.00 -9.98
N GLU A 123 -7.88 -5.78 -9.76
CA GLU A 123 -7.83 -5.10 -8.44
C GLU A 123 -8.44 -5.95 -7.33
N GLU A 124 -9.54 -6.66 -7.61
CA GLU A 124 -10.21 -7.53 -6.65
C GLU A 124 -9.35 -8.68 -6.12
N TYR A 125 -8.31 -9.10 -6.85
CA TYR A 125 -7.36 -10.11 -6.43
C TYR A 125 -6.07 -9.48 -5.91
N ARG A 126 -5.63 -8.39 -6.57
CA ARG A 126 -4.42 -7.64 -6.25
C ARG A 126 -4.48 -7.04 -4.85
N GLU A 127 -5.57 -6.35 -4.53
CA GLU A 127 -5.67 -5.57 -3.29
C GLU A 127 -5.61 -6.46 -2.03
N PRO A 128 -6.38 -7.56 -1.90
CA PRO A 128 -6.21 -8.49 -0.78
C PRO A 128 -4.80 -9.07 -0.69
N LEU A 129 -4.19 -9.43 -1.83
CA LEU A 129 -2.86 -10.02 -1.87
C LEU A 129 -1.78 -9.04 -1.38
N VAL A 130 -1.83 -7.79 -1.84
CA VAL A 130 -0.89 -6.75 -1.44
C VAL A 130 -1.06 -6.41 0.05
N LEU A 131 -2.30 -6.35 0.55
CA LEU A 131 -2.58 -6.20 1.99
C LEU A 131 -2.00 -7.35 2.81
N GLN A 132 -2.03 -8.58 2.30
CA GLN A 132 -1.42 -9.72 2.97
C GLN A 132 0.12 -9.64 2.97
N ILE A 133 0.74 -9.34 1.82
CA ILE A 133 2.21 -9.36 1.67
C ILE A 133 2.89 -8.20 2.39
N ILE A 134 2.37 -6.97 2.23
CA ILE A 134 2.97 -5.76 2.81
C ILE A 134 2.43 -5.51 4.21
N GLY A 135 1.11 -5.69 4.36
CA GLY A 135 0.41 -5.44 5.60
C GLY A 135 0.66 -6.51 6.65
N GLY A 136 0.92 -7.76 6.23
CA GLY A 136 0.95 -8.91 7.12
C GLY A 136 -0.43 -9.29 7.66
N PHE A 137 -1.49 -8.79 7.04
CA PHE A 137 -2.85 -8.95 7.54
C PHE A 137 -3.39 -10.36 7.28
N SER A 138 -4.12 -10.87 8.26
CA SER A 138 -4.92 -12.07 8.13
C SER A 138 -6.11 -11.85 7.18
N GLY A 139 -6.66 -12.94 6.64
CA GLY A 139 -7.85 -12.85 5.79
C GLY A 139 -9.07 -12.23 6.49
N GLU A 140 -9.12 -12.29 7.82
CA GLU A 140 -10.19 -11.68 8.63
C GLU A 140 -10.03 -10.18 8.79
N GLU A 141 -8.82 -9.70 9.03
CA GLU A 141 -8.50 -8.27 9.03
C GLU A 141 -8.74 -7.66 7.65
N ILE A 142 -8.33 -8.36 6.59
CA ILE A 142 -8.56 -7.92 5.21
C ILE A 142 -10.06 -7.86 4.91
N ALA A 143 -10.85 -8.86 5.33
CA ALA A 143 -12.30 -8.83 5.17
C ALA A 143 -12.94 -7.59 5.81
N SER A 144 -12.49 -7.25 7.03
CA SER A 144 -12.93 -6.04 7.73
C SER A 144 -12.53 -4.76 6.99
N MET A 145 -11.29 -4.67 6.52
CA MET A 145 -10.78 -3.50 5.77
C MET A 145 -11.49 -3.29 4.44
N LEU A 146 -11.78 -4.37 3.72
CA LEU A 146 -12.39 -4.33 2.40
C LEU A 146 -13.93 -4.32 2.47
N SER A 147 -14.52 -4.44 3.66
CA SER A 147 -15.97 -4.62 3.84
C SER A 147 -16.53 -5.79 3.02
N LEU A 148 -15.82 -6.92 3.06
CA LEU A 148 -16.17 -8.16 2.36
C LEU A 148 -16.38 -9.30 3.37
N ASN A 149 -17.06 -10.36 2.97
CA ASN A 149 -17.09 -11.57 3.78
C ASN A 149 -15.74 -12.32 3.71
N LYS A 150 -15.40 -13.03 4.80
CA LYS A 150 -14.13 -13.77 4.93
C LYS A 150 -13.93 -14.80 3.81
N ASN A 151 -14.98 -15.50 3.40
CA ASN A 151 -14.88 -16.52 2.34
C ASN A 151 -14.50 -15.90 0.99
N THR A 152 -15.10 -14.76 0.63
CA THR A 152 -14.77 -14.00 -0.58
C THR A 152 -13.31 -13.55 -0.57
N VAL A 153 -12.80 -13.07 0.57
CA VAL A 153 -11.37 -12.73 0.70
C VAL A 153 -10.49 -13.96 0.52
N MET A 154 -10.83 -15.08 1.16
CA MET A 154 -10.06 -16.32 1.03
C MET A 154 -10.05 -16.84 -0.42
N THR A 155 -11.18 -16.79 -1.12
CA THR A 155 -11.26 -17.16 -2.55
C THR A 155 -10.44 -16.21 -3.41
N ARG A 156 -10.50 -14.89 -3.18
CA ARG A 156 -9.71 -13.90 -3.93
C ARG A 156 -8.22 -14.10 -3.72
N LEU A 157 -7.78 -14.29 -2.47
CA LEU A 157 -6.39 -14.60 -2.12
C LEU A 157 -5.91 -15.90 -2.76
N PHE A 158 -6.75 -16.95 -2.79
CA PHE A 158 -6.42 -18.20 -3.45
C PHE A 158 -6.23 -18.01 -4.95
N ARG A 159 -7.16 -17.32 -5.62
CA ARG A 159 -7.06 -16.99 -7.05
C ARG A 159 -5.84 -16.13 -7.36
N ALA A 160 -5.56 -15.13 -6.53
CA ALA A 160 -4.38 -14.28 -6.66
C ALA A 160 -3.08 -15.10 -6.61
N ARG A 161 -2.95 -16.01 -5.63
CA ARG A 161 -1.79 -16.90 -5.51
C ARG A 161 -1.67 -17.86 -6.70
N ASN A 162 -2.77 -18.40 -7.20
CA ASN A 162 -2.72 -19.28 -8.38
C ASN A 162 -2.29 -18.52 -9.64
N GLN A 163 -2.77 -17.30 -9.86
CA GLN A 163 -2.31 -16.47 -10.99
C GLN A 163 -0.81 -16.18 -10.91
N LEU A 164 -0.27 -15.95 -9.70
CA LEU A 164 1.18 -15.80 -9.54
C LEU A 164 1.93 -17.10 -9.78
N LYS A 165 1.40 -18.23 -9.31
CA LYS A 165 2.01 -19.53 -9.55
C LYS A 165 2.05 -19.86 -11.04
N GLU A 166 0.93 -19.69 -11.73
CA GLU A 166 0.85 -19.85 -13.20
C GLU A 166 1.81 -18.92 -13.91
N ALA A 167 1.92 -17.65 -13.48
CA ALA A 167 2.89 -16.74 -14.07
C ALA A 167 4.34 -17.23 -13.89
N VAL A 168 4.68 -17.81 -12.74
CA VAL A 168 6.03 -18.34 -12.45
C VAL A 168 6.29 -19.61 -13.25
N ASP A 169 5.29 -20.47 -13.40
CA ASP A 169 5.38 -21.69 -14.21
C ASP A 169 5.47 -21.36 -15.72
N ASP A 170 4.86 -20.26 -16.17
CA ASP A 170 4.93 -19.71 -17.53
C ASP A 170 6.19 -18.88 -17.80
N GLU A 171 7.11 -18.70 -16.83
CA GLU A 171 8.39 -18.03 -17.04
C GLU A 171 9.25 -18.84 -18.04
N PRO A 172 9.33 -18.46 -19.33
CA PRO A 172 10.00 -19.29 -20.31
C PRO A 172 11.51 -19.08 -20.15
N LYS A 173 12.22 -20.13 -19.72
CA LYS A 173 13.63 -20.40 -20.07
C LYS A 173 14.67 -19.27 -19.94
N LEU A 174 14.48 -18.25 -19.11
CA LEU A 174 15.58 -17.31 -18.80
C LEU A 174 16.71 -18.00 -18.02
N ARG A 175 16.40 -19.06 -17.26
CA ARG A 175 17.38 -19.94 -16.60
C ARG A 175 18.19 -20.83 -17.56
N GLY A 176 17.80 -20.93 -18.83
CA GLY A 176 18.39 -21.87 -19.79
C GLY A 176 19.44 -21.30 -20.74
N LEU A 177 19.69 -19.98 -20.73
CA LEU A 177 20.56 -19.30 -21.70
C LEU A 177 21.94 -18.92 -21.16
N HIS A 178 22.31 -19.29 -19.93
CA HIS A 178 23.62 -18.95 -19.33
C HIS A 178 24.47 -20.17 -18.91
N ASN A 179 24.03 -21.39 -19.23
CA ASN A 179 24.81 -22.61 -19.01
C ASN A 179 25.21 -23.27 -20.35
N GLY A 180 25.80 -22.48 -21.25
CA GLY A 180 26.42 -22.95 -22.49
C GLY A 180 27.79 -22.32 -22.66
#